data_AF-K3VG92-F1
#
_entry.id   AF-K3VG92-F1
#
_cell.length_a   1.000
_cell.length_b   1.000
_cell.length_c   1.000
_cell.angle_alpha   90.00
_cell.angle_beta   90.00
_cell.angle_gamma   90.00
#
_symmetry.space_group_name_H-M   'P 1'
#
loop_
_entity.id
_entity.type
_entity.pdbx_description
1 polymer ?
#
loop_
_entity_poly.entity_id
_entity_poly.type
_entity_poly.pdbx_seq_one_letter_code
_entity_poly.pdbx_strand_id
1 'polypeptide(L)'
;MAIPQFLYAIDLSAKHPAQGQLKVRLDYGLATQPVPGVSESTRKESQHQYLFSSYLVFNEPVSSFTDGQLRQMAQVAHAEMEKDMQQYKPTLFATPGGKPIYLPTVMTIVAFGNEIILSSSQKGLDGFLNQWPQSPVKLALDRCSAIWRDRVISDSESTANPAAGHKNKAKCGEVNAFHQYYMTHTTSIPEVDPKVRVTTVARTGNSYIIFPPCGTDKNGEDEK
;
A
#
# COMPACT_ATOMS: atom_id res chain seq x y z
N MET A 1 -26.08 -18.98 30.92
CA MET A 1 -24.64 -19.20 30.62
C MET A 1 -24.31 -18.36 29.40
N ALA A 2 -23.75 -17.16 29.59
CA ALA A 2 -23.34 -16.32 28.47
C ALA A 2 -22.01 -16.87 27.94
N ILE A 3 -22.02 -17.38 26.71
CA ILE A 3 -20.78 -17.68 25.99
C ILE A 3 -20.12 -16.33 25.74
N PRO A 4 -18.89 -16.07 26.22
CA PRO A 4 -18.21 -14.84 25.88
C PRO A 4 -17.98 -14.87 24.37
N GLN A 5 -18.60 -13.94 23.66
CA GLN A 5 -18.25 -13.65 22.27
C GLN A 5 -16.79 -13.18 22.28
N PHE A 6 -15.86 -14.11 22.11
CA PHE A 6 -14.47 -13.76 21.83
C PHE A 6 -14.49 -12.96 20.52
N LEU A 7 -14.29 -11.65 20.67
CA LEU A 7 -14.23 -10.69 19.58
C LEU A 7 -13.13 -11.14 18.62
N TYR A 8 -13.52 -11.51 17.39
CA TYR A 8 -12.63 -11.68 16.24
C TYR A 8 -12.09 -10.32 15.80
N ALA A 9 -11.30 -9.69 16.66
CA ALA A 9 -10.79 -8.34 16.46
C ALA A 9 -9.29 -8.31 16.75
N ILE A 10 -8.58 -7.61 15.86
CA ILE A 10 -7.17 -7.30 16.01
C ILE A 10 -6.98 -6.34 17.21
N ASP A 11 -5.89 -6.49 17.96
CA ASP A 11 -5.57 -5.66 19.13
C ASP A 11 -4.94 -4.34 18.69
N LEU A 12 -5.77 -3.32 18.41
CA LEU A 12 -5.34 -1.94 18.11
C LEU A 12 -5.51 -1.01 19.32
N SER A 13 -5.38 -1.53 20.54
CA SER A 13 -5.53 -0.73 21.77
C SER A 13 -4.37 0.25 21.99
N ALA A 14 -3.20 -0.05 21.43
CA ALA A 14 -2.02 0.79 21.51
C ALA A 14 -1.22 0.77 20.21
N LYS A 15 -0.57 1.91 19.91
CA LYS A 15 0.39 2.00 18.82
C LYS A 15 1.70 1.35 19.23
N HIS A 16 2.19 0.39 18.45
CA HIS A 16 3.47 -0.26 18.70
C HIS A 16 4.63 0.43 17.95
N PRO A 17 5.86 0.36 18.48
CA PRO A 17 7.05 0.81 17.75
C PRO A 17 7.33 -0.12 16.55
N ALA A 18 7.91 0.45 15.50
CA ALA A 18 8.31 -0.31 14.32
C ALA A 18 9.42 -1.33 14.66
N GLN A 19 9.33 -2.52 14.08
CA GLN A 19 10.35 -3.55 14.23
C GLN A 19 11.25 -3.62 13.00
N GLY A 20 12.56 -3.76 13.23
CA GLY A 20 13.55 -3.84 12.16
C GLY A 20 14.29 -2.52 11.88
N GLN A 21 15.08 -2.53 10.82
CA GLN A 21 16.00 -1.44 10.45
C GLN A 21 15.36 -0.43 9.51
N LEU A 22 14.42 -0.86 8.64
CA LEU A 22 13.72 0.02 7.70
C LEU A 22 12.51 0.69 8.34
N LYS A 23 12.20 0.34 9.60
CA LYS A 23 11.17 0.96 10.45
C LYS A 23 9.78 0.94 9.80
N VAL A 24 9.49 -0.09 9.00
CA VAL A 24 8.15 -0.28 8.43
C VAL A 24 7.17 -0.55 9.56
N ARG A 25 6.06 0.20 9.57
CA ARG A 25 5.03 0.09 10.59
C ARG A 25 3.64 0.33 10.04
N LEU A 26 2.65 -0.20 10.74
CA LEU A 26 1.24 0.12 10.50
C LEU A 26 1.03 1.63 10.59
N ASP A 27 0.32 2.19 9.60
CA ASP A 27 -0.30 3.50 9.72
C ASP A 27 -1.45 3.39 10.72
N TYR A 28 -1.10 3.57 11.99
CA TYR A 28 -2.01 3.41 13.10
C TYR A 28 -3.19 4.40 13.03
N GLY A 29 -2.94 5.63 12.55
CA GLY A 29 -3.98 6.64 12.38
C GLY A 29 -5.03 6.18 11.38
N LEU A 30 -4.59 5.62 10.25
CA LEU A 30 -5.48 5.05 9.25
C LEU A 30 -6.21 3.80 9.75
N ALA A 31 -5.50 2.89 10.43
CA ALA A 31 -6.08 1.65 10.93
C ALA A 31 -7.14 1.86 12.04
N THR A 32 -7.07 2.97 12.77
CA THR A 32 -7.98 3.27 13.88
C THR A 32 -9.10 4.26 13.52
N GLN A 33 -9.13 4.79 12.29
CA GLN A 33 -10.15 5.77 11.90
C GLN A 33 -11.58 5.30 12.23
N PRO A 34 -12.43 6.18 12.78
CA PRO A 34 -13.83 5.86 13.04
C PRO A 34 -14.55 5.44 11.76
N VAL A 35 -15.36 4.40 11.87
CA VAL A 35 -16.24 3.96 10.78
C VAL A 35 -17.67 4.42 11.13
N PRO A 36 -18.33 5.22 10.27
CA PRO A 36 -19.68 5.69 10.54
C PRO A 36 -20.65 4.55 10.88
N GLY A 37 -21.37 4.69 11.99
CA GLY A 37 -22.36 3.70 12.45
C GLY A 37 -21.78 2.42 13.06
N VAL A 38 -20.47 2.35 13.30
CA VAL A 38 -19.81 1.16 13.89
C VAL A 38 -19.08 1.54 15.17
N SER A 39 -19.47 0.95 16.29
CA SER A 39 -18.73 1.07 17.56
C SER A 39 -17.37 0.40 17.46
N GLU A 40 -16.34 1.04 18.03
CA GLU A 40 -14.97 0.50 18.10
C GLU A 40 -14.93 -0.90 18.72
N SER A 41 -15.68 -1.12 19.81
CA SER A 41 -15.75 -2.42 20.52
C SER A 41 -16.33 -3.57 19.68
N THR A 42 -17.01 -3.25 18.58
CA THR A 42 -17.67 -4.22 17.69
C THR A 42 -17.07 -4.25 16.28
N ARG A 43 -16.02 -3.46 16.06
CA ARG A 43 -15.40 -3.30 14.74
C ARG A 43 -14.71 -4.61 14.35
N LYS A 44 -15.06 -5.13 13.18
CA LYS A 44 -14.44 -6.34 12.62
C LYS A 44 -13.09 -6.00 12.01
N GLU A 45 -12.15 -6.95 11.97
CA GLU A 45 -10.85 -6.75 11.30
C GLU A 45 -11.01 -6.26 9.84
N SER A 46 -12.02 -6.75 9.12
CA SER A 46 -12.32 -6.33 7.75
C SER A 46 -12.65 -4.84 7.59
N GLN A 47 -13.05 -4.19 8.68
CA GLN A 47 -13.50 -2.80 8.73
C GLN A 47 -12.38 -1.83 9.10
N HIS A 48 -11.14 -2.29 9.24
CA HIS A 48 -9.97 -1.42 9.37
C HIS A 48 -9.35 -1.15 8.00
N GLN A 49 -8.46 -0.17 7.93
CA GLN A 49 -7.65 0.12 6.74
C GLN A 49 -6.19 -0.13 7.08
N TYR A 50 -5.65 -1.23 6.58
CA TYR A 50 -4.28 -1.64 6.85
C TYR A 50 -3.36 -1.14 5.75
N LEU A 51 -2.45 -0.25 6.12
CA LEU A 51 -1.37 0.26 5.30
C LEU A 51 -0.11 0.24 6.15
N PHE A 52 0.99 -0.28 5.63
CA PHE A 52 2.27 -0.29 6.30
C PHE A 52 3.24 0.56 5.50
N SER A 53 4.01 1.38 6.19
CA SER A 53 4.96 2.26 5.51
C SER A 53 6.10 2.69 6.38
N SER A 54 7.13 3.21 5.73
CA SER A 54 8.19 4.00 6.35
C SER A 54 8.72 5.05 5.38
N TYR A 55 9.38 6.04 5.96
CA TYR A 55 10.04 7.12 5.25
C TYR A 55 11.46 7.23 5.80
N LEU A 56 12.43 7.10 4.90
CA LEU A 56 13.85 7.06 5.23
C LEU A 56 14.55 8.21 4.52
N VAL A 57 15.45 8.88 5.25
CA VAL A 57 16.31 9.94 4.73
C VAL A 57 17.75 9.49 4.91
N PHE A 58 18.54 9.60 3.84
CA PHE A 58 19.93 9.18 3.76
C PHE A 58 20.84 10.40 3.67
N ASN A 59 22.05 10.27 4.20
CA ASN A 59 23.06 11.32 4.07
C ASN A 59 23.54 11.45 2.61
N GLU A 60 23.59 10.34 1.89
CA GLU A 60 24.00 10.28 0.48
C GLU A 60 22.79 10.13 -0.46
N PRO A 61 22.90 10.61 -1.71
CA PRO A 61 21.88 10.40 -2.71
C PRO A 61 21.57 8.92 -2.92
N VAL A 62 20.29 8.60 -2.91
CA VAL A 62 19.79 7.23 -3.13
C VAL A 62 20.04 6.75 -4.55
N SER A 63 20.40 7.64 -5.48
CA SER A 63 20.87 7.29 -6.83
C SER A 63 22.10 6.39 -6.83
N SER A 64 22.89 6.39 -5.75
CA SER A 64 24.02 5.48 -5.56
C SER A 64 23.61 4.01 -5.32
N PHE A 65 22.36 3.76 -4.92
CA PHE A 65 21.86 2.39 -4.76
C PHE A 65 21.54 1.76 -6.10
N THR A 66 21.96 0.52 -6.29
CA THR A 66 21.55 -0.32 -7.43
C THR A 66 20.08 -0.73 -7.31
N ASP A 67 19.43 -1.06 -8.43
CA ASP A 67 18.03 -1.51 -8.40
C ASP A 67 17.89 -2.85 -7.65
N GLY A 68 18.93 -3.70 -7.67
CA GLY A 68 19.01 -4.89 -6.85
C GLY A 68 19.01 -4.60 -5.34
N GLN A 69 19.71 -3.54 -4.90
CA GLN A 69 19.66 -3.09 -3.50
C GLN A 69 18.28 -2.54 -3.14
N LEU A 70 17.66 -1.72 -3.99
CA LEU A 70 16.30 -1.20 -3.77
C LEU A 70 15.28 -2.35 -3.68
N ARG A 71 15.40 -3.35 -4.55
CA ARG A 71 14.57 -4.57 -4.51
C ARG A 71 14.78 -5.34 -3.20
N GLN A 72 16.02 -5.55 -2.78
CA GLN A 72 16.32 -6.23 -1.52
C GLN A 72 15.73 -5.46 -0.32
N MET A 73 15.81 -4.13 -0.34
CA MET A 73 15.18 -3.29 0.68
C MET A 73 13.67 -3.46 0.71
N ALA A 74 12.99 -3.50 -0.44
CA ALA A 74 11.55 -3.73 -0.52
C ALA A 74 11.14 -5.11 0.05
N GLN A 75 11.96 -6.15 -0.17
CA GLN A 75 11.74 -7.48 0.41
C GLN A 75 11.92 -7.50 1.94
N VAL A 76 12.97 -6.83 2.43
CA VAL A 76 13.20 -6.68 3.88
C VAL A 76 12.07 -5.88 4.52
N ALA A 77 11.62 -4.81 3.87
CA ALA A 77 10.51 -3.97 4.29
C ALA A 77 9.20 -4.76 4.38
N HIS A 78 8.93 -5.64 3.40
CA HIS A 78 7.80 -6.54 3.46
C HIS A 78 7.90 -7.48 4.67
N ALA A 79 9.07 -8.07 4.93
CA ALA A 79 9.28 -8.93 6.10
C ALA A 79 9.13 -8.17 7.44
N GLU A 80 9.55 -6.91 7.51
CA GLU A 80 9.31 -6.04 8.67
C GLU A 80 7.81 -5.76 8.87
N MET A 81 7.07 -5.46 7.80
CA MET A 81 5.61 -5.34 7.83
C MET A 81 4.93 -6.59 8.43
N GLU A 82 5.37 -7.80 8.04
CA GLU A 82 4.80 -9.02 8.60
C GLU A 82 5.01 -9.12 10.11
N LYS A 83 6.22 -8.80 10.58
CA LYS A 83 6.56 -8.78 12.01
C LYS A 83 5.76 -7.71 12.76
N ASP A 84 5.63 -6.52 12.17
CA ASP A 84 4.87 -5.42 12.75
C ASP A 84 3.39 -5.78 12.93
N MET A 85 2.77 -6.43 11.94
CA MET A 85 1.39 -6.92 12.03
C MET A 85 1.18 -7.90 13.20
N GLN A 86 2.16 -8.75 13.50
CA GLN A 86 2.04 -9.72 14.61
C GLN A 86 1.97 -9.04 15.98
N GLN A 87 2.50 -7.82 16.13
CA GLN A 87 2.40 -7.07 17.40
C GLN A 87 0.94 -6.82 17.79
N TYR A 88 0.05 -6.71 16.81
CA TYR A 88 -1.38 -6.43 16.98
C TYR A 88 -2.23 -7.71 17.10
N LYS A 89 -1.63 -8.90 17.24
CA LYS A 89 -2.33 -10.18 17.49
C LYS A 89 -3.54 -10.42 16.56
N PRO A 90 -3.33 -10.48 15.23
CA PRO A 90 -4.41 -10.76 14.29
C PRO A 90 -5.14 -12.06 14.64
N THR A 91 -6.46 -12.08 14.48
CA THR A 91 -7.29 -13.24 14.79
C THR A 91 -7.78 -13.98 13.55
N LEU A 92 -7.75 -13.34 12.38
CA LEU A 92 -8.19 -13.93 11.12
C LEU A 92 -7.01 -14.32 10.22
N PHE A 93 -6.94 -15.61 9.88
CA PHE A 93 -5.87 -16.21 9.10
C PHE A 93 -6.41 -16.92 7.86
N ALA A 94 -5.67 -16.87 6.75
CA ALA A 94 -6.07 -17.51 5.49
C ALA A 94 -6.15 -19.04 5.60
N THR A 95 -5.33 -19.62 6.48
CA THR A 95 -5.33 -21.04 6.87
C THR A 95 -5.01 -21.14 8.37
N PRO A 96 -5.36 -22.24 9.07
CA PRO A 96 -4.93 -22.44 10.45
C PRO A 96 -3.40 -22.33 10.58
N GLY A 97 -2.90 -21.41 11.41
CA GLY A 97 -1.46 -21.14 11.57
C GLY A 97 -0.80 -20.40 10.39
N GLY A 98 -1.58 -19.91 9.42
CA GLY A 98 -1.11 -19.26 8.20
C GLY A 98 -0.86 -17.75 8.34
N LYS A 99 -0.93 -17.06 7.20
CA LYS A 99 -0.80 -15.61 7.10
C LYS A 99 -2.11 -14.90 7.55
N PRO A 100 -2.04 -13.78 8.30
CA PRO A 100 -3.21 -12.95 8.56
C PRO A 100 -3.91 -12.52 7.26
N ILE A 101 -5.24 -12.60 7.20
CA ILE A 101 -6.02 -12.30 5.98
C ILE A 101 -5.80 -10.87 5.50
N TYR A 102 -5.66 -9.94 6.45
CA TYR A 102 -5.53 -8.51 6.17
C TYR A 102 -4.09 -8.01 6.12
N LEU A 103 -3.10 -8.90 6.21
CA LEU A 103 -1.71 -8.53 5.96
C LEU A 103 -1.52 -8.30 4.44
N PRO A 104 -1.10 -7.10 4.00
CA PRO A 104 -0.76 -6.86 2.60
C PRO A 104 0.26 -7.85 2.05
N THR A 105 0.22 -8.12 0.75
CA THR A 105 1.15 -9.03 0.06
C THR A 105 2.21 -8.30 -0.75
N VAL A 106 2.06 -6.97 -0.87
CA VAL A 106 2.81 -6.12 -1.78
C VAL A 106 3.49 -5.03 -0.98
N MET A 107 4.76 -4.76 -1.31
CA MET A 107 5.55 -3.65 -0.80
C MET A 107 6.16 -2.91 -1.98
N THR A 108 5.91 -1.60 -2.04
CA THR A 108 6.49 -0.70 -3.04
C THR A 108 7.57 0.14 -2.39
N ILE A 109 8.66 0.36 -3.12
CA ILE A 109 9.71 1.31 -2.78
C ILE A 109 9.73 2.43 -3.83
N VAL A 110 9.80 3.67 -3.37
CA VAL A 110 9.94 4.88 -4.20
C VAL A 110 11.18 5.62 -3.71
N ALA A 111 12.18 5.76 -4.58
CA ALA A 111 13.49 6.33 -4.26
C ALA A 111 13.75 7.58 -5.10
N PHE A 112 14.09 8.69 -4.44
CA PHE A 112 14.28 10.00 -5.06
C PHE A 112 15.20 10.87 -4.20
N GLY A 113 16.10 11.65 -4.81
CA GLY A 113 17.05 12.50 -4.07
C GLY A 113 17.83 11.71 -3.02
N ASN A 114 17.60 12.03 -1.74
CA ASN A 114 18.21 11.37 -0.57
C ASN A 114 17.19 10.51 0.21
N GLU A 115 16.05 10.22 -0.38
CA GLU A 115 14.88 9.74 0.33
C GLU A 115 14.33 8.44 -0.26
N ILE A 116 13.76 7.63 0.62
CA ILE A 116 13.04 6.41 0.27
C ILE A 116 11.71 6.38 1.00
N ILE A 117 10.64 6.16 0.26
CA ILE A 117 9.33 5.79 0.79
C ILE A 117 9.13 4.30 0.55
N LEU A 118 8.77 3.58 1.61
CA LEU A 118 8.30 2.20 1.55
C LEU A 118 6.82 2.20 1.88
N SER A 119 5.98 1.61 1.03
CA SER A 119 4.54 1.61 1.21
C SER A 119 3.92 0.31 0.73
N SER A 120 3.12 -0.33 1.58
CA SER A 120 2.39 -1.53 1.20
C SER A 120 1.19 -1.20 0.33
N SER A 121 0.65 -2.21 -0.36
CA SER A 121 -0.76 -2.13 -0.78
C SER A 121 -1.68 -2.00 0.45
N GLN A 122 -2.89 -1.47 0.28
CA GLN A 122 -3.88 -1.40 1.35
C GLN A 122 -4.75 -2.66 1.40
N LYS A 123 -5.08 -3.12 2.62
CA LYS A 123 -6.10 -4.16 2.90
C LYS A 123 -7.23 -3.63 3.80
N GLY A 124 -8.35 -4.36 3.82
CA GLY A 124 -9.55 -3.99 4.59
C GLY A 124 -10.53 -3.12 3.80
N LEU A 125 -11.13 -2.10 4.43
CA LEU A 125 -12.10 -1.17 3.81
C LEU A 125 -11.57 -0.53 2.52
N ASP A 126 -12.45 0.11 1.74
CA ASP A 126 -12.10 0.75 0.46
C ASP A 126 -10.89 1.70 0.56
N GLY A 127 -10.23 1.93 -0.58
CA GLY A 127 -8.97 2.68 -0.64
C GLY A 127 -9.14 4.06 -0.01
N PHE A 128 -8.34 4.40 1.00
CA PHE A 128 -8.52 5.64 1.77
C PHE A 128 -8.40 6.88 0.89
N LEU A 129 -7.57 6.81 -0.14
CA LEU A 129 -7.38 7.87 -1.12
C LEU A 129 -8.65 8.23 -1.90
N ASN A 130 -9.60 7.31 -2.02
CA ASN A 130 -10.89 7.64 -2.64
C ASN A 130 -11.66 8.70 -1.84
N GLN A 131 -11.36 8.83 -0.54
CA GLN A 131 -12.00 9.76 0.39
C GLN A 131 -11.11 10.96 0.72
N TRP A 132 -9.96 11.11 0.07
CA TRP A 132 -9.01 12.20 0.30
C TRP A 132 -8.94 13.17 -0.90
N PRO A 133 -9.93 14.06 -1.08
CA PRO A 133 -10.10 14.82 -2.32
C PRO A 133 -8.96 15.80 -2.63
N GLN A 134 -8.22 16.26 -1.62
CA GLN A 134 -7.11 17.21 -1.79
C GLN A 134 -5.78 16.55 -2.19
N SER A 135 -5.75 15.24 -2.42
CA SER A 135 -4.51 14.57 -2.83
C SER A 135 -4.26 14.74 -4.34
N PRO A 136 -3.06 15.20 -4.77
CA PRO A 136 -2.67 15.20 -6.18
C PRO A 136 -2.79 13.82 -6.84
N VAL A 137 -2.57 12.75 -6.07
CA VAL A 137 -2.74 11.37 -6.53
C VAL A 137 -4.21 11.06 -6.83
N LYS A 138 -5.14 11.49 -5.96
CA LYS A 138 -6.58 11.30 -6.20
C LYS A 138 -7.02 12.01 -7.49
N LEU A 139 -6.57 13.24 -7.69
CA LEU A 139 -6.86 14.00 -8.92
C LEU A 139 -6.31 13.27 -10.17
N ALA A 140 -5.09 12.73 -10.10
CA ALA A 140 -4.53 11.94 -11.20
C ALA A 140 -5.36 10.67 -11.47
N LEU A 141 -5.76 9.94 -10.42
CA LEU A 141 -6.60 8.75 -10.53
C LEU A 141 -7.98 9.06 -11.15
N ASP A 142 -8.59 10.19 -10.77
CA ASP A 142 -9.86 10.64 -11.33
C ASP A 142 -9.76 10.97 -12.81
N ARG A 143 -8.70 11.69 -13.21
CA ARG A 143 -8.41 11.99 -14.61
C ARG A 143 -8.19 10.72 -15.43
N CYS A 144 -7.41 9.77 -14.91
CA CYS A 144 -7.23 8.47 -15.56
C CYS A 144 -8.55 7.72 -15.74
N SER A 145 -9.44 7.76 -14.75
CA SER A 145 -10.75 7.10 -14.81
C SER A 145 -11.67 7.75 -15.84
N ALA A 146 -11.65 9.09 -15.95
CA ALA A 146 -12.40 9.83 -16.95
C ALA A 146 -11.92 9.50 -18.37
N ILE A 147 -10.61 9.59 -18.63
CA ILE A 147 -10.03 9.29 -19.94
C ILE A 147 -10.31 7.82 -20.34
N TRP A 148 -10.17 6.89 -19.39
CA TRP A 148 -10.46 5.49 -19.64
C TRP A 148 -11.93 5.26 -19.99
N ARG A 149 -12.85 5.87 -19.23
CA ARG A 149 -14.29 5.80 -19.49
C ARG A 149 -14.62 6.33 -20.88
N ASP A 150 -14.07 7.48 -21.26
CA ASP A 150 -14.31 8.08 -22.57
C ASP A 150 -13.84 7.15 -23.71
N ARG A 151 -12.70 6.47 -23.52
CA ARG A 151 -12.21 5.45 -24.48
C ARG A 151 -13.13 4.24 -24.57
N VAL A 152 -13.60 3.71 -23.44
CA VAL A 152 -14.51 2.55 -23.42
C VAL A 152 -15.86 2.88 -24.06
N ILE A 153 -16.41 4.08 -23.81
CA ILE A 153 -17.68 4.51 -24.39
C ILE A 153 -17.56 4.74 -25.90
N SER A 154 -16.41 5.22 -26.37
CA SER A 154 -16.18 5.53 -27.80
C SER A 154 -15.75 4.32 -28.64
N ASP A 155 -15.35 3.22 -28.01
CA ASP A 155 -14.97 1.97 -28.67
C ASP A 155 -16.17 1.01 -28.73
N SER A 156 -16.76 0.89 -29.93
CA SER A 156 -17.95 0.04 -30.16
C SER A 156 -17.71 -1.46 -29.97
N GLU A 157 -16.45 -1.90 -29.98
CA GLU A 157 -16.06 -3.30 -29.78
C GLU A 157 -15.67 -3.59 -28.32
N SER A 158 -15.65 -2.57 -27.46
CA SER A 158 -15.24 -2.72 -26.07
C SER A 158 -16.30 -3.46 -25.26
N THR A 159 -15.89 -4.56 -24.61
CA THR A 159 -16.74 -5.28 -23.63
C THR A 159 -16.49 -4.80 -22.20
N ALA A 160 -15.70 -3.74 -22.01
CA ALA A 160 -15.38 -3.22 -20.69
C ALA A 160 -16.55 -2.43 -20.10
N ASN A 161 -16.73 -2.49 -18.78
CA ASN A 161 -17.77 -1.71 -18.10
C ASN A 161 -17.28 -0.27 -17.85
N PRO A 162 -17.83 0.78 -18.50
CA PRO A 162 -17.39 2.18 -18.32
C PRO A 162 -17.60 2.74 -16.90
N ALA A 163 -18.42 2.06 -16.08
CA ALA A 163 -18.60 2.37 -14.67
C ALA A 163 -17.59 1.64 -13.75
N ALA A 164 -16.73 0.78 -14.30
CA ALA A 164 -15.68 0.15 -13.52
C ALA A 164 -14.70 1.22 -13.00
N GLY A 165 -14.42 1.19 -11.70
CA GLY A 165 -13.35 1.97 -11.11
C GLY A 165 -11.97 1.35 -11.37
N HIS A 166 -10.94 1.94 -10.75
CA HIS A 166 -9.59 1.36 -10.75
C HIS A 166 -9.60 -0.11 -10.31
N LYS A 167 -8.87 -0.98 -11.01
CA LYS A 167 -8.77 -2.44 -10.78
C LYS A 167 -8.58 -2.81 -9.29
N ASN A 168 -7.76 -2.03 -8.59
CA ASN A 168 -7.43 -2.23 -7.18
C ASN A 168 -8.05 -1.18 -6.25
N LYS A 169 -9.07 -0.44 -6.69
CA LYS A 169 -9.76 0.61 -5.92
C LYS A 169 -8.82 1.63 -5.24
N ALA A 170 -7.76 2.03 -5.94
CA ALA A 170 -6.71 2.93 -5.44
C ALA A 170 -5.92 2.39 -4.22
N LYS A 171 -5.83 1.06 -4.03
CA LYS A 171 -5.12 0.42 -2.91
C LYS A 171 -3.69 -0.03 -3.22
N CYS A 172 -3.17 0.31 -4.40
CA CYS A 172 -1.82 -0.10 -4.83
C CYS A 172 -0.72 0.55 -3.98
N GLY A 173 0.40 -0.15 -3.81
CA GLY A 173 1.52 0.35 -3.00
C GLY A 173 2.14 1.61 -3.61
N GLU A 174 2.23 1.67 -4.93
CA GLU A 174 2.69 2.83 -5.70
C GLU A 174 1.81 4.05 -5.45
N VAL A 175 0.49 3.83 -5.47
CA VAL A 175 -0.50 4.89 -5.24
C VAL A 175 -0.37 5.44 -3.81
N ASN A 176 -0.19 4.57 -2.82
CA ASN A 176 0.02 4.97 -1.43
C ASN A 176 1.37 5.69 -1.24
N ALA A 177 2.44 5.18 -1.86
CA ALA A 177 3.77 5.78 -1.77
C ALA A 177 3.81 7.18 -2.41
N PHE A 178 3.18 7.37 -3.56
CA PHE A 178 3.06 8.71 -4.16
C PHE A 178 2.20 9.64 -3.33
N HIS A 179 1.15 9.14 -2.66
CA HIS A 179 0.39 9.98 -1.75
C HIS A 179 1.29 10.50 -0.64
N GLN A 180 2.08 9.61 -0.03
CA GLN A 180 3.03 9.96 1.02
C GLN A 180 4.09 10.96 0.54
N TYR A 181 4.58 10.83 -0.69
CA TYR A 181 5.45 11.82 -1.31
C TYR A 181 4.81 13.21 -1.31
N TYR A 182 3.58 13.33 -1.83
CA TYR A 182 2.88 14.61 -1.91
C TYR A 182 2.37 15.16 -0.56
N MET A 183 2.50 14.40 0.53
CA MET A 183 2.25 14.93 1.88
C MET A 183 3.42 15.81 2.37
N THR A 184 4.62 15.61 1.83
CA THR A 184 5.84 16.32 2.25
C THR A 184 6.51 17.11 1.12
N HIS A 185 6.12 16.86 -0.13
CA HIS A 185 6.71 17.47 -1.32
C HIS A 185 5.65 18.11 -2.22
N THR A 186 6.04 19.20 -2.88
CA THR A 186 5.20 19.93 -3.84
C THR A 186 5.63 19.74 -5.30
N THR A 187 6.88 19.37 -5.54
CA THR A 187 7.40 19.09 -6.88
C THR A 187 6.64 17.94 -7.52
N SER A 188 6.29 18.05 -8.79
CA SER A 188 5.60 16.96 -9.49
C SER A 188 6.58 15.81 -9.75
N ILE A 189 6.17 14.55 -9.55
CA ILE A 189 7.03 13.37 -9.77
C ILE A 189 7.76 13.37 -11.13
N PRO A 190 7.14 13.73 -12.27
CA PRO A 190 7.83 13.81 -13.56
C PRO A 190 8.94 14.87 -13.62
N GLU A 191 8.89 15.88 -12.77
CA GLU A 191 9.84 17.00 -12.70
C GLU A 191 11.01 16.73 -11.75
N VAL A 192 10.93 15.66 -10.94
CA VAL A 192 12.02 15.29 -10.04
C VAL A 192 13.24 14.83 -10.85
N ASP A 193 14.40 15.36 -10.47
CA ASP A 193 15.70 15.04 -11.05
C ASP A 193 16.72 14.74 -9.93
N PRO A 194 17.46 13.61 -9.98
CA PRO A 194 17.33 12.49 -10.91
C PRO A 194 15.94 11.85 -10.90
N LYS A 195 15.58 11.16 -11.98
CA LYS A 195 14.26 10.51 -12.11
C LYS A 195 13.98 9.57 -10.94
N VAL A 196 12.76 9.67 -10.41
CA VAL A 196 12.25 8.79 -9.35
C VAL A 196 12.30 7.34 -9.80
N ARG A 197 12.85 6.47 -8.96
CA ARG A 197 12.86 5.03 -9.19
C ARG A 197 11.80 4.36 -8.35
N VAL A 198 11.05 3.45 -8.97
CA VAL A 198 9.93 2.77 -8.33
C VAL A 198 10.02 1.28 -8.63
N THR A 199 9.96 0.45 -7.60
CA THR A 199 9.79 -1.00 -7.77
C THR A 199 8.83 -1.55 -6.74
N THR A 200 8.16 -2.63 -7.09
CA THR A 200 7.14 -3.26 -6.26
C THR A 200 7.41 -4.74 -6.18
N VAL A 201 7.49 -5.27 -4.95
CA VAL A 201 7.65 -6.71 -4.72
C VAL A 201 6.38 -7.29 -4.14
N ALA A 202 6.04 -8.49 -4.57
CA ALA A 202 4.94 -9.27 -4.01
C ALA A 202 5.47 -10.58 -3.44
N ARG A 203 5.03 -10.92 -2.23
CA ARG A 203 5.32 -12.22 -1.64
C ARG A 203 4.43 -13.30 -2.25
N THR A 204 5.04 -14.30 -2.88
CA THR A 204 4.37 -15.47 -3.45
C THR A 204 4.94 -16.72 -2.79
N GLY A 205 4.21 -17.27 -1.83
CA GLY A 205 4.74 -18.35 -0.98
C GLY A 205 5.97 -17.89 -0.18
N ASN A 206 7.11 -18.55 -0.42
CA ASN A 206 8.39 -18.25 0.23
C ASN A 206 9.34 -17.41 -0.62
N SER A 207 8.92 -16.98 -1.81
CA SER A 207 9.72 -16.13 -2.70
C SER A 207 9.08 -14.75 -2.90
N TYR A 208 9.87 -13.85 -3.47
CA TYR A 208 9.42 -12.54 -3.91
C TYR A 208 9.47 -12.48 -5.43
N ILE A 209 8.42 -11.94 -6.03
CA ILE A 209 8.38 -11.58 -7.44
C ILE A 209 8.30 -10.06 -7.57
N ILE A 210 8.82 -9.53 -8.65
CA ILE A 210 8.58 -8.13 -9.04
C ILE A 210 7.19 -8.07 -9.64
N PHE A 211 6.39 -7.13 -9.15
CA PHE A 211 5.06 -6.89 -9.68
C PHE A 211 5.09 -5.67 -10.59
N PRO A 212 4.48 -5.76 -11.80
CA PRO A 212 4.42 -4.61 -12.69
C PRO A 212 3.62 -3.48 -12.05
N PRO A 213 3.95 -2.22 -12.38
CA PRO A 213 3.16 -1.09 -11.95
C PRO A 213 1.68 -1.29 -12.25
N CYS A 214 0.81 -0.88 -11.33
CA CYS A 214 -0.62 -0.99 -11.57
C CYS A 214 -1.04 -0.25 -12.86
N GLY A 215 -1.74 -0.95 -13.75
CA GLY A 215 -2.17 -0.41 -15.04
C GLY A 215 -1.25 -0.79 -16.21
N THR A 216 -0.16 -1.52 -15.95
CA THR A 216 0.67 -2.14 -16.99
C THR A 216 0.69 -3.66 -16.80
N ASP A 217 0.88 -4.38 -17.91
CA ASP A 217 1.06 -5.85 -17.90
C ASP A 217 2.56 -6.24 -17.93
N LYS A 218 3.44 -5.24 -17.92
CA LYS A 218 4.89 -5.41 -18.02
C LYS A 218 5.60 -4.61 -16.94
N ASN A 219 6.70 -5.18 -16.44
CA ASN A 219 7.69 -4.43 -15.68
C ASN A 219 8.38 -3.46 -16.64
N GLY A 220 9.00 -2.39 -16.10
CA GLY A 220 9.89 -1.54 -16.89
C GLY A 220 11.19 -2.28 -17.24
N GLU A 221 12.33 -1.58 -17.23
CA GLU A 221 13.64 -2.20 -17.50
C GLU A 221 14.03 -3.31 -16.50
N ASP A 222 13.33 -3.41 -15.37
CA ASP A 222 13.51 -4.38 -14.29
C ASP A 222 12.87 -5.77 -14.54
N GLU A 223 12.83 -6.27 -15.78
CA GLU A 223 12.28 -7.61 -16.08
C GLU A 223 13.11 -8.79 -15.53
N LYS A 224 14.27 -8.54 -14.92
CA LYS A 224 15.21 -9.57 -14.40
C LYS A 224 15.40 -9.48 -12.89
#